data_AF-A0A1V9FML8-F1
#
_entry.id   AF-A0A1V9FML8-F1
#
_cell.length_a   1.000
_cell.length_b   1.000
_cell.length_c   1.000
_cell.angle_alpha   90.00
_cell.angle_beta   90.00
_cell.angle_gamma   90.00
#
_symmetry.space_group_name_H-M   'P 1'
#
loop_
_entity.id
_entity.type
_entity.pdbx_description
1 polymer ?
#
loop_
_entity_poly.entity_id
_entity_poly.type
_entity_poly.pdbx_seq_one_letter_code
_entity_poly.pdbx_strand_id
1 'polypeptide(L)'
;MHPYIPHLLNDITAAYRTEKPCQEREKSFAEILEEISRMKADRKNTFGYFCGLKKEDFPPSDQLLKKEMKLVSSAFKKMMRSWNISCWLPKGLPADLVYDLLIRTLERKINPLESGMVQFSYCSMNPSNCLLGQHCTCLTRKASEGGGFIEIKP
;
A
#
# COMPACT_ATOMS: atom_id res chain seq x y z
N MET A 1 16.79 -11.20 18.66
CA MET A 1 15.75 -10.31 18.12
C MET A 1 16.34 -8.90 18.15
N HIS A 2 16.26 -8.13 17.06
CA HIS A 2 16.81 -6.79 16.97
C HIS A 2 16.20 -5.91 18.09
N PRO A 3 17.03 -5.23 18.91
CA PRO A 3 16.55 -4.57 20.14
C PRO A 3 15.43 -3.55 19.93
N TYR A 4 15.39 -2.95 18.74
CA TYR A 4 14.40 -1.92 18.39
C TYR A 4 13.02 -2.47 17.97
N ILE A 5 12.92 -3.75 17.62
CA ILE A 5 11.65 -4.32 17.10
C ILE A 5 10.47 -4.20 18.07
N PRO A 6 10.61 -4.43 19.39
CA PRO A 6 9.52 -4.21 20.33
C PRO A 6 9.00 -2.76 20.33
N HIS A 7 9.90 -1.78 20.25
CA HIS A 7 9.54 -0.37 20.20
C HIS A 7 8.78 -0.04 18.91
N LEU A 8 9.32 -0.45 17.76
CA LEU A 8 8.68 -0.26 16.47
C LEU A 8 7.27 -0.89 16.41
N LEU A 9 7.07 -2.07 17.01
CA LEU A 9 5.75 -2.70 17.07
C LEU A 9 4.77 -1.91 17.95
N ASN A 10 5.24 -1.30 19.03
CA ASN A 10 4.43 -0.40 19.85
C ASN A 10 4.07 0.86 19.08
N ASP A 11 5.01 1.45 18.36
CA ASP A 11 4.80 2.64 17.52
C ASP A 11 3.78 2.35 16.41
N ILE A 12 3.92 1.19 15.73
CA ILE A 12 2.93 0.73 14.74
C ILE A 12 1.54 0.55 15.36
N THR A 13 1.46 0.08 16.60
CA THR A 13 0.19 -0.11 17.31
C THR A 13 -0.43 1.24 17.68
N ALA A 14 0.38 2.19 18.15
CA ALA A 14 -0.05 3.55 18.46
C ALA A 14 -0.51 4.31 17.20
N ALA A 15 0.04 3.97 16.03
CA ALA A 15 -0.31 4.54 14.73
C ALA A 15 -1.64 4.03 14.15
N TYR A 16 -2.38 3.16 14.86
CA TYR A 16 -3.72 2.73 14.41
C TYR A 16 -4.68 3.91 14.38
N ARG A 17 -5.55 3.93 13.38
CA ARG A 17 -6.63 4.91 13.33
C ARG A 17 -7.60 4.65 14.49
N THR A 18 -7.75 5.64 15.37
CA THR A 18 -8.62 5.59 16.56
C THR A 18 -10.08 5.90 16.23
N GLU A 19 -10.32 6.70 15.18
CA GLU A 19 -11.66 6.94 14.64
C GLU A 19 -12.21 5.64 14.06
N LYS A 20 -13.42 5.24 14.49
CA LYS A 20 -14.07 4.03 13.98
C LYS A 20 -14.24 4.15 12.45
N PRO A 21 -13.95 3.08 11.69
CA PRO A 21 -14.38 3.00 10.29
C PRO A 21 -15.87 3.30 10.24
N CYS A 22 -16.29 4.15 9.30
CA CYS A 22 -17.68 4.55 9.12
C CYS A 22 -18.55 3.29 9.19
N GLN A 23 -19.55 3.28 10.09
CA GLN A 23 -20.56 2.22 10.08
C GLN A 23 -21.14 2.15 8.67
N GLU A 24 -21.32 0.94 8.15
CA GLU A 24 -22.05 0.71 6.89
C GLU A 24 -23.49 1.18 7.09
N ARG A 25 -23.69 2.49 6.91
CA ARG A 25 -24.99 3.13 6.80
C ARG A 25 -25.26 3.37 5.32
N GLU A 26 -26.51 3.30 4.94
CA GLU A 26 -26.92 3.74 3.62
C GLU A 26 -26.55 5.21 3.45
N LYS A 27 -25.64 5.47 2.52
CA LYS A 27 -25.25 6.82 2.12
C LYS A 27 -26.19 7.28 1.02
N SER A 28 -26.62 8.53 1.10
CA SER A 28 -27.29 9.19 -0.01
C SER A 28 -26.35 9.29 -1.22
N PHE A 29 -26.93 9.39 -2.42
CA PHE A 29 -26.16 9.60 -3.64
C PHE A 29 -25.26 10.84 -3.58
N ALA A 30 -25.74 11.91 -2.94
CA ALA A 30 -24.97 13.15 -2.75
C ALA A 30 -23.72 12.93 -1.89
N GLU A 31 -23.83 12.21 -0.76
CA GLU A 31 -22.70 11.86 0.10
C GLU A 31 -21.65 11.01 -0.64
N ILE A 32 -22.12 10.07 -1.48
CA ILE A 32 -21.23 9.24 -2.32
C ILE A 32 -20.47 10.10 -3.32
N LEU A 33 -21.15 11.02 -4.01
CA LEU A 33 -20.50 11.95 -4.95
C LEU A 33 -19.48 12.86 -4.25
N GLU A 34 -19.78 13.31 -3.04
CA GLU A 34 -18.86 14.12 -2.26
C GLU A 34 -17.62 13.32 -1.87
N GLU A 35 -17.77 12.07 -1.42
CA GLU A 35 -16.64 11.18 -1.10
C GLU A 35 -15.76 10.94 -2.32
N ILE A 36 -16.35 10.65 -3.49
CA ILE A 36 -15.62 10.51 -4.75
C ILE A 36 -14.87 11.80 -5.11
N SER A 37 -15.47 12.96 -4.86
CA SER A 37 -14.83 14.26 -5.11
C SER A 37 -13.65 14.48 -4.17
N ARG A 38 -13.78 14.16 -2.87
CA ARG A 38 -12.67 14.19 -1.90
C ARG A 38 -11.56 13.22 -2.27
N MET A 39 -11.89 12.04 -2.80
CA MET A 39 -10.90 11.06 -3.27
C MET A 39 -10.06 11.59 -4.45
N LYS A 40 -10.68 12.36 -5.34
CA LYS A 40 -10.03 12.92 -6.53
C LYS A 40 -9.32 14.26 -6.28
N ALA A 41 -9.64 14.93 -5.18
CA ALA A 41 -8.97 16.17 -4.79
C ALA A 41 -7.45 15.96 -4.62
N ASP A 42 -6.69 17.03 -4.86
CA ASP A 42 -5.24 17.00 -4.74
C ASP A 42 -4.80 16.48 -3.37
N ARG A 43 -3.95 15.45 -3.42
CA ARG A 43 -3.45 14.80 -2.22
C ARG A 43 -2.32 15.65 -1.66
N LYS A 44 -2.56 16.26 -0.51
CA LYS A 44 -1.59 17.17 0.13
C LYS A 44 -0.55 16.40 0.93
N ASN A 45 -1.00 15.44 1.73
CA ASN A 45 -0.20 14.76 2.75
C ASN A 45 0.06 13.29 2.40
N THR A 46 1.14 12.76 2.96
CA THR A 46 1.53 11.35 2.81
C THR A 46 0.83 10.46 3.83
N PHE A 47 0.82 9.15 3.61
CA PHE A 47 0.30 8.22 4.60
C PHE A 47 1.05 8.34 5.95
N GLY A 48 2.37 8.50 5.91
CA GLY A 48 3.18 8.72 7.11
C GLY A 48 2.80 9.96 7.90
N TYR A 49 2.38 11.04 7.23
CA TYR A 49 1.85 12.22 7.91
C TYR A 49 0.60 11.89 8.74
N PHE A 50 -0.29 11.04 8.23
CA PHE A 50 -1.54 10.70 8.92
C PHE A 50 -1.34 9.71 10.07
N CYS A 51 -0.53 8.67 9.86
CA CYS A 51 -0.31 7.65 10.89
C CYS A 51 0.81 8.00 11.87
N GLY A 52 1.54 9.09 11.64
CA GLY A 52 2.62 9.56 12.51
C GLY A 52 3.95 8.81 12.36
N LEU A 53 4.03 7.83 11.45
CA LEU A 53 5.24 7.06 11.19
C LEU A 53 5.99 7.60 9.98
N LYS A 54 7.32 7.57 10.07
CA LYS A 54 8.24 7.90 8.98
C LYS A 54 8.98 6.64 8.57
N LYS A 55 9.51 6.66 7.35
CA LYS A 55 10.29 5.54 6.82
C LYS A 55 11.59 5.34 7.61
N GLU A 56 12.15 6.43 8.11
CA GLU A 56 13.37 6.46 8.90
C GLU A 56 13.21 5.79 10.27
N ASP A 57 11.97 5.63 10.75
CA ASP A 57 11.68 4.88 11.98
C ASP A 57 11.85 3.37 11.78
N PHE A 58 12.07 2.90 10.55
CA PHE A 58 12.20 1.48 10.23
C PHE A 58 13.67 1.12 9.97
N PRO A 59 14.22 0.11 10.66
CA PRO A 59 15.56 -0.38 10.35
C PRO A 59 15.68 -0.87 8.90
N PRO A 60 16.81 -0.61 8.22
CA PRO A 60 17.11 -1.22 6.93
C PRO A 60 16.91 -2.74 6.92
N SER A 61 16.43 -3.29 5.80
CA SER A 61 16.08 -4.71 5.67
C SER A 61 17.26 -5.67 5.85
N ASP A 62 18.48 -5.21 5.55
CA ASP A 62 19.75 -5.94 5.76
C ASP A 62 20.15 -6.05 7.24
N GLN A 63 19.58 -5.25 8.13
CA GLN A 63 19.78 -5.31 9.58
C GLN A 63 18.81 -6.24 10.30
N LEU A 64 17.83 -6.80 9.58
CA LEU A 64 16.73 -7.58 10.15
C LEU A 64 16.78 -9.04 9.73
N LEU A 65 16.42 -9.92 10.66
CA LEU A 65 16.16 -11.31 10.33
C LEU A 65 14.86 -11.43 9.53
N LYS A 66 14.79 -12.44 8.65
CA LYS A 66 13.57 -12.77 7.89
C LYS A 66 12.31 -12.89 8.75
N LYS A 67 12.43 -13.41 9.99
CA LYS A 67 11.31 -13.53 10.93
C LYS A 67 10.84 -12.17 11.44
N GLU A 68 11.74 -11.22 11.64
CA GLU A 68 11.45 -9.86 12.12
C GLU A 68 10.81 -9.02 11.03
N MET A 69 11.35 -9.07 9.80
CA MET A 69 10.73 -8.41 8.65
C MET A 69 9.29 -8.88 8.44
N LYS A 70 9.03 -10.19 8.58
CA LYS A 70 7.67 -10.75 8.50
C LYS A 70 6.77 -10.27 9.63
N LEU A 71 7.31 -10.18 10.86
CA LEU A 71 6.58 -9.71 12.03
C LEU A 71 6.15 -8.25 11.86
N VAL A 72 7.09 -7.37 11.52
CA VAL A 72 6.84 -5.95 11.26
C VAL A 72 5.88 -5.79 10.08
N SER A 73 6.10 -6.49 8.96
CA SER A 73 5.21 -6.45 7.80
C SER A 73 3.78 -6.85 8.13
N SER A 74 3.59 -7.83 9.02
CA SER A 74 2.27 -8.27 9.48
C SER A 74 1.59 -7.20 10.33
N ALA A 75 2.30 -6.63 11.31
CA ALA A 75 1.79 -5.54 12.15
C ALA A 75 1.44 -4.31 11.29
N PHE A 76 2.33 -3.92 10.39
CA PHE A 76 2.14 -2.78 9.49
C PHE A 76 0.91 -2.96 8.60
N LYS A 77 0.68 -4.14 8.00
CA LYS A 77 -0.53 -4.42 7.21
C LYS A 77 -1.81 -4.31 8.03
N LYS A 78 -1.79 -4.71 9.32
CA LYS A 78 -2.96 -4.55 10.19
C LYS A 78 -3.21 -3.08 10.51
N MET A 79 -2.16 -2.30 10.77
CA MET A 79 -2.26 -0.85 10.94
C MET A 79 -2.83 -0.20 9.66
N MET A 80 -2.31 -0.52 8.47
CA MET A 80 -2.85 -0.01 7.20
C MET A 80 -4.36 -0.27 7.04
N ARG A 81 -4.82 -1.46 7.45
CA ARG A 81 -6.25 -1.80 7.40
C ARG A 81 -7.10 -0.92 8.30
N SER A 82 -6.60 -0.49 9.46
CA SER A 82 -7.30 0.49 10.31
C SER A 82 -7.51 1.83 9.60
N TRP A 83 -6.65 2.16 8.63
CA TRP A 83 -6.74 3.34 7.78
C TRP A 83 -7.54 3.13 6.49
N ASN A 84 -8.26 2.01 6.35
CA ASN A 84 -8.94 1.62 5.11
C ASN A 84 -7.97 1.44 3.92
N ILE A 85 -6.73 1.03 4.19
CA ILE A 85 -5.70 0.84 3.18
C ILE A 85 -5.29 -0.64 3.15
N SER A 86 -5.14 -1.17 1.94
CA SER A 86 -4.45 -2.43 1.69
C SER A 86 -3.29 -2.22 0.72
N CYS A 87 -2.31 -3.12 0.77
CA CYS A 87 -1.26 -3.20 -0.23
C CYS A 87 -1.34 -4.57 -0.91
N TRP A 88 -1.58 -4.56 -2.21
CA TRP A 88 -1.50 -5.77 -3.03
C TRP A 88 -0.04 -6.05 -3.36
N LEU A 89 0.41 -7.26 -3.02
CA LEU A 89 1.73 -7.78 -3.33
C LEU A 89 1.56 -9.24 -3.82
N PRO A 90 2.26 -9.64 -4.89
CA PRO A 90 2.29 -11.04 -5.32
C PRO A 90 2.66 -12.00 -4.19
N LYS A 91 2.14 -13.24 -4.26
CA LYS A 91 2.53 -14.31 -3.34
C LYS A 91 3.98 -14.73 -3.64
N GLY A 92 4.72 -15.14 -2.62
CA GLY A 92 6.07 -15.71 -2.77
C GLY A 92 7.21 -14.69 -2.89
N LEU A 93 6.94 -13.38 -2.73
CA LEU A 93 8.00 -12.38 -2.71
C LEU A 93 8.99 -12.60 -1.54
N PRO A 94 10.27 -12.26 -1.72
CA PRO A 94 11.25 -12.18 -0.64
C PRO A 94 10.78 -11.26 0.51
N ALA A 95 11.21 -11.56 1.74
CA ALA A 95 10.70 -10.88 2.93
C ALA A 95 11.18 -9.43 3.02
N ASP A 96 12.43 -9.19 2.64
CA ASP A 96 13.09 -7.91 2.39
C ASP A 96 12.29 -7.07 1.39
N LEU A 97 11.99 -7.61 0.21
CA LEU A 97 11.21 -6.90 -0.80
C LEU A 97 9.80 -6.55 -0.31
N VAL A 98 9.12 -7.46 0.40
CA VAL A 98 7.80 -7.18 1.00
C VAL A 98 7.89 -6.06 2.02
N TYR A 99 8.89 -6.12 2.91
CA TYR A 99 9.12 -5.15 3.96
C TYR A 99 9.36 -3.75 3.38
N ASP A 100 10.28 -3.63 2.43
CA ASP A 100 10.65 -2.37 1.81
C ASP A 100 9.48 -1.74 1.04
N LEU A 101 8.71 -2.56 0.30
CA LEU A 101 7.54 -2.08 -0.43
C LEU A 101 6.42 -1.59 0.51
N LEU A 102 6.23 -2.22 1.67
CA LEU A 102 5.24 -1.77 2.64
C LEU A 102 5.64 -0.43 3.26
N ILE A 103 6.89 -0.28 3.69
CA ILE A 103 7.36 0.97 4.31
C ILE A 103 7.33 2.12 3.31
N ARG A 104 7.66 1.87 2.04
CA ARG A 104 7.50 2.86 0.95
C ARG A 104 6.08 3.40 0.81
N THR A 105 5.05 2.74 1.35
CA THR A 105 3.69 3.30 1.33
C THR A 105 3.55 4.53 2.22
N LEU A 106 4.40 4.71 3.25
CA LEU A 106 4.41 5.89 4.11
C LEU A 106 4.68 7.17 3.33
N GLU A 107 5.44 7.07 2.24
CA GLU A 107 5.80 8.19 1.37
C GLU A 107 4.70 8.50 0.32
N ARG A 108 3.69 7.62 0.18
CA ARG A 108 2.61 7.83 -0.80
C ARG A 108 1.63 8.88 -0.32
N LYS A 109 1.27 9.82 -1.20
CA LYS A 109 0.22 10.80 -0.97
C LYS A 109 -1.16 10.15 -1.00
N ILE A 110 -1.99 10.44 -0.01
CA ILE A 110 -3.32 9.83 0.17
C ILE A 110 -4.35 10.86 0.62
N ASN A 111 -5.61 10.56 0.35
CA ASN A 111 -6.75 11.12 1.08
C ASN A 111 -7.37 9.92 1.83
N PRO A 112 -7.26 9.84 3.17
CA PRO A 112 -7.83 8.73 3.93
C PRO A 112 -9.33 8.61 3.66
N LEU A 113 -9.81 7.40 3.41
CA LEU A 113 -11.24 7.16 3.22
C LEU A 113 -11.92 6.99 4.57
N GLU A 114 -13.15 7.49 4.67
CA GLU A 114 -14.04 7.19 5.80
C GLU A 114 -14.70 5.82 5.61
N SER A 115 -14.93 5.42 4.36
CA SER A 115 -15.52 4.12 4.00
C SER A 115 -14.85 3.48 2.78
N GLY A 116 -15.08 2.18 2.58
CA GLY A 116 -14.43 1.44 1.50
C GLY A 116 -12.94 1.19 1.76
N MET A 117 -12.20 0.78 0.72
CA MET A 117 -10.78 0.43 0.85
C MET A 117 -9.97 0.96 -0.32
N VAL A 118 -8.88 1.66 -0.02
CA VAL A 118 -7.84 1.99 -1.01
C VAL A 118 -6.87 0.82 -1.08
N GLN A 119 -6.57 0.36 -2.30
CA GLN A 119 -5.53 -0.64 -2.53
C GLN A 119 -4.33 0.01 -3.22
N PHE A 120 -3.16 -0.09 -2.60
CA PHE A 120 -1.90 0.19 -3.26
C PHE A 120 -1.40 -1.02 -4.03
N SER A 121 -0.92 -0.76 -5.24
CA SER A 121 -0.13 -1.70 -6.02
C SER A 121 1.19 -1.04 -6.43
N TYR A 122 2.22 -1.87 -6.60
CA TYR A 122 3.55 -1.46 -7.09
C TYR A 122 3.85 -2.01 -8.49
N CYS A 123 2.91 -2.76 -9.08
CA CYS A 123 3.01 -3.20 -10.45
C CYS A 123 2.71 -2.02 -11.39
N SER A 124 3.68 -1.65 -12.22
CA SER A 124 3.54 -0.61 -13.26
C SER A 124 2.99 -1.16 -14.57
N MET A 125 2.75 -2.47 -14.67
CA MET A 125 2.52 -3.21 -15.92
C MET A 125 3.65 -3.05 -16.97
N ASN A 126 4.76 -2.41 -16.59
CA ASN A 126 5.96 -2.28 -17.40
C ASN A 126 7.10 -3.06 -16.72
N PRO A 127 7.42 -4.28 -17.19
CA PRO A 127 8.43 -5.13 -16.56
C PRO A 127 9.81 -4.48 -16.45
N SER A 128 10.20 -3.66 -17.44
CA SER A 128 11.55 -3.08 -17.51
C SER A 128 11.87 -2.10 -16.39
N ASN A 129 10.85 -1.52 -15.75
CA ASN A 129 11.02 -0.59 -14.63
C ASN A 129 10.12 -0.95 -13.44
N CYS A 130 9.84 -2.24 -13.26
CA CYS A 130 8.97 -2.70 -12.19
C CYS A 130 9.76 -2.86 -10.88
N LEU A 131 9.27 -2.29 -9.78
CA LEU A 131 9.87 -2.44 -8.44
C LEU A 131 9.86 -3.88 -7.92
N LEU A 132 9.09 -4.77 -8.56
CA LEU A 132 9.12 -6.20 -8.27
C LEU A 132 10.33 -6.91 -8.90
N GLY A 133 11.06 -6.25 -9.81
CA GLY A 133 12.26 -6.78 -10.46
C GLY A 133 12.03 -8.15 -11.09
N GLN A 134 12.93 -9.09 -10.80
CA GLN A 134 12.83 -10.49 -11.24
C GLN A 134 11.58 -11.23 -10.73
N HIS A 135 10.91 -10.70 -9.70
CA HIS A 135 9.67 -11.25 -9.16
C HIS A 135 8.42 -10.66 -9.83
N CYS A 136 8.58 -9.84 -10.87
CA CYS A 136 7.47 -9.27 -11.62
C CYS A 136 6.72 -10.36 -12.40
N THR A 137 5.43 -10.54 -12.10
CA THR A 137 4.57 -11.51 -12.80
C THR A 137 4.26 -11.13 -14.26
N CYS A 138 4.56 -9.89 -14.67
CA CYS A 138 4.42 -9.49 -16.08
C CYS A 138 5.54 -10.06 -16.96
N LEU A 139 6.67 -10.52 -16.40
CA LEU A 139 7.75 -11.16 -17.17
C LEU A 139 7.33 -12.48 -17.80
N THR A 140 6.33 -13.16 -17.22
CA THR A 140 5.79 -14.43 -17.73
C THR A 140 4.57 -14.25 -18.63
N ARG A 141 4.02 -13.03 -18.72
CA ARG A 141 2.97 -12.73 -19.70
C ARG A 141 3.62 -12.67 -21.07
N LYS A 142 3.34 -13.65 -21.93
CA LYS A 142 3.57 -13.50 -23.36
C LYS A 142 2.89 -12.20 -23.80
N ALA A 143 3.61 -11.34 -24.53
CA ALA A 143 2.97 -10.25 -25.25
C ALA A 143 1.82 -10.90 -26.04
N SER A 144 0.60 -10.39 -25.88
CA SER A 144 -0.48 -10.79 -26.75
C SER A 144 -0.06 -10.42 -28.17
N GLU A 145 0.31 -11.40 -28.97
CA GLU A 145 0.30 -11.28 -30.43
C GLU A 145 -1.13 -10.88 -30.81
N GLY A 146 -1.34 -9.62 -31.17
CA GLY A 146 -2.67 -9.12 -31.54
C GLY A 146 -3.08 -7.79 -30.92
N GLY A 147 -2.19 -6.79 -30.95
CA GLY A 147 -2.63 -5.39 -30.94
C GLY A 147 -3.18 -5.04 -32.33
N GLY A 148 -4.32 -5.62 -32.70
CA GLY A 148 -5.04 -5.23 -33.92
C GLY A 148 -5.57 -3.81 -33.75
N PHE A 149 -4.94 -2.86 -34.43
CA PHE A 149 -5.60 -1.59 -34.72
C PHE A 149 -6.86 -1.91 -35.53
N ILE A 150 -8.03 -1.56 -35.01
CA ILE A 150 -9.22 -1.46 -35.85
C ILE A 150 -9.02 -0.17 -36.65
N GLU A 151 -8.54 -0.30 -37.89
CA GLU A 151 -8.67 0.76 -38.88
C GLU A 151 -10.16 0.96 -39.16
N ILE A 152 -10.72 2.03 -38.62
CA ILE A 152 -12.00 2.54 -39.09
C ILE A 152 -11.69 3.31 -40.38
N LYS A 153 -11.92 2.67 -41.53
CA LYS A 153 -11.92 3.38 -42.82
C LYS A 153 -13.21 4.20 -42.95
N PRO A 154 -13.13 5.42 -43.53
CA PRO A 154 -14.26 6.33 -43.70
C PRO A 154 -15.33 5.80 -44.67
#